data_AF-A0A432WJH2-F1
#
_entry.id   AF-A0A432WJH2-F1
#
_cell.length_a   1.000
_cell.length_b   1.000
_cell.length_c   1.000
_cell.angle_alpha   90.00
_cell.angle_beta   90.00
_cell.angle_gamma   90.00
#
_symmetry.space_group_name_H-M   'P 1'
#
loop_
_entity.id
_entity.type
_entity.pdbx_description
1 polymer ?
#
loop_
_entity_poly.entity_id
_entity_poly.type
_entity_poly.pdbx_seq_one_letter_code
_entity_poly.pdbx_strand_id
1 'polypeptide(L)'
;MTPALALGLACILFLWAVLLGIMLAFARFGKEANPPPVLVWWHGGFAITGFLILLYGSFFVGYPMLANIGVALIALAAFFGLWMYFRYHRNDQLIPPVIVWGHGLVAVVGFIMILSAMLNLQNTGHG
;
A
#
# COMPACT_ATOMS: atom_id res chain seq x y z
N MET A 1 6.29 -18.44 10.14
CA MET A 1 5.96 -17.01 10.43
C MET A 1 4.53 -17.00 10.97
N THR A 2 4.26 -16.37 12.11
CA THR A 2 2.89 -16.28 12.63
C THR A 2 2.09 -15.21 11.86
N PRO A 3 0.74 -15.29 11.82
CA PRO A 3 -0.08 -14.27 11.18
C PRO A 3 0.22 -12.85 11.69
N ALA A 4 0.35 -12.69 13.01
CA ALA A 4 0.65 -11.41 13.65
C ALA A 4 2.01 -10.83 13.22
N LEU A 5 3.05 -11.67 13.12
CA LEU A 5 4.37 -11.23 12.66
C LEU A 5 4.34 -10.79 11.18
N ALA A 6 3.66 -11.56 10.33
CA ALA A 6 3.57 -11.26 8.90
C ALA A 6 2.80 -9.96 8.64
N LEU A 7 1.65 -9.77 9.29
CA LEU A 7 0.87 -8.54 9.22
C LEU A 7 1.65 -7.35 9.81
N GLY A 8 2.36 -7.54 10.92
CA GLY A 8 3.16 -6.48 11.55
C GLY A 8 4.30 -5.98 10.65
N LEU A 9 5.06 -6.89 10.03
CA LEU A 9 6.11 -6.52 9.07
C LEU A 9 5.55 -5.80 7.85
N ALA A 10 4.44 -6.30 7.30
CA ALA A 10 3.75 -5.63 6.20
C ALA A 10 3.29 -4.23 6.61
N CYS A 11 2.71 -4.05 7.81
CA CYS A 11 2.26 -2.76 8.30
C CYS A 11 3.40 -1.74 8.39
N ILE A 12 4.57 -2.14 8.88
CA ILE A 12 5.75 -1.26 8.96
C ILE A 12 6.18 -0.79 7.57
N LEU A 13 6.23 -1.70 6.59
CA LEU A 13 6.61 -1.36 5.21
C LEU A 13 5.55 -0.46 4.54
N PHE A 14 4.27 -0.75 4.74
CA PHE A 14 3.19 0.09 4.24
C PHE A 14 3.15 1.46 4.91
N LEU A 15 3.55 1.59 6.17
CA LEU A 15 3.67 2.89 6.82
C LEU A 15 4.70 3.78 6.10
N TRP A 16 5.86 3.23 5.76
CA TRP A 16 6.84 3.93 4.92
C TRP A 16 6.30 4.26 3.53
N ALA A 17 5.58 3.31 2.90
CA ALA A 17 4.95 3.54 1.60
C ALA A 17 3.91 4.67 1.67
N VAL A 18 3.09 4.74 2.72
CA VAL A 18 2.08 5.79 2.93
C VAL A 18 2.75 7.15 3.10
N LEU A 19 3.79 7.26 3.94
CA LEU A 19 4.53 8.51 4.13
C LEU A 19 5.10 9.03 2.81
N LEU A 20 5.75 8.15 2.04
CA LEU A 20 6.28 8.51 0.73
C LEU A 20 5.17 8.83 -0.28
N GLY A 21 4.05 8.12 -0.24
CA GLY A 21 2.88 8.38 -1.08
C GLY A 21 2.28 9.77 -0.84
N ILE A 22 2.21 10.19 0.42
CA ILE A 22 1.81 11.55 0.81
C ILE A 22 2.79 12.58 0.23
N MET A 23 4.10 12.35 0.36
CA MET A 23 5.12 13.23 -0.23
C MET A 23 5.00 13.32 -1.76
N LEU A 24 4.72 12.20 -2.44
CA LEU A 24 4.47 12.15 -3.88
C LEU A 24 3.22 12.94 -4.28
N ALA A 25 2.15 12.84 -3.50
CA ALA A 25 0.93 13.62 -3.72
C ALA A 25 1.21 15.12 -3.58
N PHE A 26 1.91 15.54 -2.52
CA PHE A 26 2.33 16.94 -2.36
C PHE A 26 3.24 17.41 -3.50
N ALA A 27 4.16 16.57 -3.98
CA ALA A 27 5.01 16.91 -5.12
C ALA A 27 4.19 17.14 -6.39
N ARG A 28 3.15 16.32 -6.64
CA ARG A 28 2.27 16.41 -7.81
C ARG A 28 1.35 17.63 -7.79
N PHE A 29 0.88 18.02 -6.60
CA PHE A 29 -0.07 19.14 -6.44
C PHE A 29 0.60 20.46 -6.09
N GLY A 30 1.78 20.45 -5.48
CA GLY A 30 2.53 21.66 -5.09
C GLY A 30 3.37 22.23 -6.22
N LYS A 31 3.73 21.41 -7.20
CA LYS A 31 4.39 21.80 -8.45
C LYS A 31 3.62 21.07 -9.53
N GLU A 32 3.14 21.73 -10.58
CA GLU A 32 2.44 21.09 -11.71
C GLU A 32 3.42 20.20 -12.53
N ALA A 33 4.03 19.23 -11.88
CA ALA A 33 5.13 18.42 -12.35
C ALA A 33 4.95 16.99 -11.82
N ASN A 34 5.57 16.05 -12.52
CA ASN A 34 5.61 14.68 -12.06
C ASN A 34 6.50 14.56 -10.81
N PRO A 35 6.16 13.64 -9.88
CA PRO A 35 6.93 13.45 -8.66
C PRO A 35 8.38 13.04 -8.95
N PRO A 36 9.35 13.36 -8.07
CA PRO A 36 10.74 13.01 -8.29
C PRO A 36 10.91 11.47 -8.36
N PRO A 37 11.66 10.94 -9.34
CA PRO A 37 11.75 9.49 -9.57
C PRO A 37 12.19 8.70 -8.34
N VAL A 38 13.15 9.22 -7.57
CA VAL A 38 13.68 8.55 -6.37
C VAL A 38 12.57 8.26 -5.34
N LEU A 39 11.63 9.19 -5.13
CA LEU A 39 10.51 8.95 -4.22
C LEU A 39 9.54 7.90 -4.75
N VAL A 40 9.34 7.86 -6.07
CA VAL A 40 8.48 6.86 -6.74
C VAL A 40 9.07 5.46 -6.56
N TRP A 41 10.38 5.30 -6.74
CA TRP A 41 11.08 4.04 -6.55
C TRP A 41 11.01 3.54 -5.10
N TRP A 42 11.24 4.41 -4.11
CA TRP A 42 11.14 4.02 -2.71
C TRP A 42 9.71 3.67 -2.31
N HIS A 43 8.73 4.50 -2.70
CA HIS A 43 7.31 4.22 -2.44
C HIS A 43 6.89 2.86 -3.02
N GLY A 44 7.19 2.64 -4.30
CA GLY A 44 6.89 1.38 -4.99
C GLY A 44 7.64 0.19 -4.38
N GLY A 45 8.91 0.37 -4.01
CA GLY A 45 9.73 -0.69 -3.39
C GLY A 45 9.19 -1.15 -2.03
N PHE A 46 8.84 -0.20 -1.16
CA PHE A 46 8.21 -0.54 0.13
C PHE A 46 6.83 -1.18 -0.05
N ALA A 47 6.01 -0.63 -0.96
CA ALA A 47 4.68 -1.15 -1.24
C ALA A 47 4.72 -2.58 -1.81
N ILE A 48 5.57 -2.86 -2.79
CA ILE A 48 5.72 -4.19 -3.38
C ILE A 48 6.22 -5.19 -2.34
N THR A 49 7.25 -4.83 -1.56
CA THR A 49 7.79 -5.72 -0.53
C THR A 49 6.75 -6.05 0.53
N GLY A 50 6.02 -5.05 1.03
CA GLY A 50 4.93 -5.26 1.98
C GLY A 50 3.81 -6.11 1.38
N PHE A 51 3.44 -5.85 0.12
CA PHE A 51 2.38 -6.60 -0.57
C PHE A 51 2.74 -8.07 -0.77
N LEU A 52 3.99 -8.39 -1.09
CA LEU A 52 4.43 -9.78 -1.22
C LEU A 52 4.34 -10.54 0.11
N ILE A 53 4.66 -9.89 1.24
CA ILE A 53 4.47 -10.48 2.57
C ILE A 53 2.98 -10.74 2.85
N LEU A 54 2.10 -9.79 2.47
CA LEU A 54 0.65 -9.95 2.62
C LEU A 54 0.10 -11.09 1.76
N LEU A 55 0.52 -11.19 0.50
CA LEU A 55 0.14 -12.28 -0.40
C LEU A 55 0.59 -13.63 0.15
N TYR A 56 1.84 -13.73 0.58
CA TYR A 56 2.37 -14.94 1.19
C TYR A 56 1.53 -15.36 2.40
N GLY A 57 1.22 -14.43 3.30
CA GLY A 57 0.45 -14.78 4.49
C GLY A 57 -1.02 -15.11 4.21
N SER A 58 -1.62 -14.47 3.21
CA SER A 58 -2.99 -14.78 2.76
C SER A 58 -3.11 -16.20 2.23
N PHE A 59 -2.16 -16.64 1.39
CA PHE A 59 -2.20 -17.97 0.77
C PHE A 59 -1.64 -19.10 1.66
N PHE A 60 -0.63 -18.83 2.49
CA PHE A 60 0.14 -19.89 3.16
C PHE A 60 0.10 -19.86 4.68
N VAL A 61 -0.24 -18.72 5.30
CA VAL A 61 -0.21 -18.58 6.77
C VAL A 61 -1.63 -18.63 7.37
N GLY A 62 -2.65 -18.23 6.61
CA GLY A 62 -4.05 -18.24 7.05
C GLY A 62 -4.41 -16.96 7.80
N TYR A 63 -4.73 -15.91 7.04
CA TYR A 63 -5.19 -14.64 7.60
C TYR A 63 -6.70 -14.64 7.90
N PRO A 64 -7.14 -13.86 8.91
CA PRO A 64 -8.56 -13.63 9.13
C PRO A 64 -9.19 -12.93 7.92
N MET A 65 -10.50 -13.14 7.72
CA MET A 65 -11.24 -12.61 6.57
C MET A 65 -11.04 -11.09 6.38
N LEU A 66 -11.01 -10.33 7.47
CA LEU A 66 -10.80 -8.88 7.43
C LEU A 66 -9.45 -8.51 6.78
N ALA A 67 -8.38 -9.24 7.13
CA ALA A 67 -7.08 -9.02 6.51
C ALA A 67 -7.09 -9.39 5.03
N ASN A 68 -7.74 -10.50 4.64
CA ASN A 68 -7.83 -10.91 3.23
C ASN A 68 -8.57 -9.88 2.36
N ILE A 69 -9.64 -9.24 2.88
CA ILE A 69 -10.30 -8.13 2.20
C ILE A 69 -9.33 -6.96 2.03
N GLY A 70 -8.56 -6.63 3.09
CA GLY A 70 -7.51 -5.62 3.02
C GLY A 70 -6.44 -5.94 1.96
N VAL A 71 -5.98 -7.19 1.87
CA VAL A 71 -5.04 -7.64 0.83
C VAL A 71 -5.61 -7.43 -0.58
N ALA A 72 -6.89 -7.75 -0.80
CA ALA A 72 -7.55 -7.53 -2.09
C ALA A 72 -7.62 -6.03 -2.46
N LEU A 73 -7.92 -5.16 -1.50
CA LEU A 73 -7.90 -3.71 -1.72
C LEU A 73 -6.50 -3.19 -2.01
N ILE A 74 -5.48 -3.65 -1.28
CA ILE A 74 -4.08 -3.30 -1.56
C ILE A 74 -3.65 -3.82 -2.94
N ALA A 75 -4.09 -5.00 -3.36
CA ALA A 75 -3.82 -5.51 -4.70
C ALA A 75 -4.42 -4.60 -5.79
N LEU A 76 -5.66 -4.14 -5.57
CA LEU A 76 -6.31 -3.18 -6.45
C LEU A 76 -5.56 -1.83 -6.47
N ALA A 77 -5.15 -1.34 -5.31
CA ALA A 77 -4.33 -0.13 -5.22
C ALA A 77 -2.99 -0.30 -5.96
N ALA A 78 -2.30 -1.42 -5.77
CA ALA A 78 -1.03 -1.71 -6.46
C ALA A 78 -1.22 -1.73 -7.98
N PHE A 79 -2.32 -2.29 -8.47
CA PHE A 79 -2.67 -2.25 -9.90
C PHE A 79 -2.81 -0.81 -10.41
N PHE A 80 -3.57 0.03 -9.70
CA PHE A 80 -3.69 1.46 -10.04
C PHE A 80 -2.34 2.19 -9.98
N GLY A 81 -1.49 1.86 -9.00
CA GLY A 81 -0.15 2.43 -8.86
C GLY A 81 0.77 2.10 -10.03
N LEU A 82 0.80 0.83 -10.46
CA LEU A 82 1.53 0.39 -11.64
C LEU A 82 0.99 1.05 -12.91
N TRP A 83 -0.33 1.13 -13.05
CA TRP A 83 -0.95 1.80 -14.18
C TRP A 83 -0.57 3.29 -14.24
N MET A 84 -0.59 4.02 -13.11
CA MET A 84 -0.13 5.41 -13.04
C MET A 84 1.33 5.54 -13.49
N TYR A 85 2.20 4.64 -13.01
CA TYR A 85 3.62 4.65 -13.34
C TYR A 85 3.86 4.43 -14.84
N PHE A 86 3.30 3.36 -15.42
CA PHE A 86 3.55 3.00 -16.82
C PHE A 86 2.83 3.91 -17.82
N ARG A 87 1.60 4.34 -17.50
CA ARG A 87 0.78 5.13 -18.44
C ARG A 87 1.12 6.61 -18.44
N TYR A 88 1.48 7.16 -17.29
CA TYR A 88 1.66 8.61 -17.13
C TYR A 88 3.10 8.97 -16.80
N HIS A 89 3.62 8.48 -15.68
CA HIS A 89 4.94 8.89 -15.18
C HIS A 89 6.07 8.56 -16.17
N ARG A 90 6.07 7.36 -16.75
CA ARG A 90 7.05 6.93 -17.74
C ARG A 90 6.95 7.66 -19.09
N ASN A 91 5.80 8.24 -19.40
CA ASN A 91 5.54 8.97 -20.65
C ASN A 91 5.63 10.48 -20.46
N ASP A 92 6.17 10.95 -19.33
CA ASP A 92 6.24 12.36 -18.93
C ASP A 92 4.87 13.09 -18.96
N GLN A 93 3.78 12.33 -18.86
CA GLN A 93 2.44 12.88 -18.77
C GLN A 93 2.09 13.14 -17.31
N LEU A 94 1.40 14.25 -17.06
CA LEU A 94 0.89 14.57 -15.74
C LEU A 94 -0.14 13.53 -15.31
N ILE A 95 0.07 12.96 -14.13
CA ILE A 95 -0.88 12.01 -13.55
C ILE A 95 -2.21 12.73 -13.24
N PRO A 96 -3.36 12.22 -13.71
CA PRO A 96 -4.66 12.80 -13.40
C PRO A 96 -4.97 12.79 -11.89
N PRO A 97 -5.41 13.91 -11.31
CA PRO A 97 -5.73 14.01 -9.87
C PRO A 97 -6.71 12.95 -9.37
N VAL A 98 -7.73 12.62 -10.18
CA VAL A 98 -8.77 11.64 -9.83
C VAL A 98 -8.15 10.27 -9.55
N ILE A 99 -7.14 9.86 -10.32
CA ILE A 99 -6.50 8.56 -10.16
C ILE A 99 -5.60 8.56 -8.91
N VAL A 100 -4.90 9.67 -8.63
CA VAL A 100 -4.09 9.82 -7.41
C VAL A 100 -4.95 9.66 -6.16
N TRP A 101 -6.08 10.38 -6.11
CA TRP A 101 -7.02 10.30 -4.98
C TRP A 101 -7.69 8.93 -4.87
N GLY A 102 -8.12 8.34 -6.00
CA GLY A 102 -8.73 7.02 -6.03
C GLY A 102 -7.77 5.93 -5.54
N HIS A 103 -6.54 5.93 -6.05
CA HIS A 103 -5.48 5.02 -5.59
C HIS A 103 -5.18 5.20 -4.10
N GLY A 104 -4.99 6.45 -3.65
CA GLY A 104 -4.70 6.76 -2.26
C GLY A 104 -5.82 6.30 -1.31
N LEU A 105 -7.09 6.54 -1.67
CA LEU A 105 -8.23 6.12 -0.86
C LEU A 105 -8.30 4.60 -0.72
N VAL A 106 -8.20 3.87 -1.84
CA VAL A 106 -8.23 2.40 -1.83
C VAL A 106 -7.06 1.84 -1.00
N ALA A 107 -5.87 2.41 -1.15
CA ALA A 107 -4.69 2.01 -0.38
C ALA A 107 -4.88 2.25 1.13
N VAL A 108 -5.38 3.41 1.54
CA VAL A 108 -5.60 3.76 2.95
C VAL A 108 -6.65 2.85 3.58
N VAL A 109 -7.77 2.60 2.90
CA VAL A 109 -8.82 1.71 3.41
C VAL A 109 -8.29 0.27 3.56
N GLY A 110 -7.58 -0.23 2.54
CA GLY A 110 -6.96 -1.55 2.62
C GLY A 110 -5.95 -1.67 3.77
N PHE A 111 -5.11 -0.65 3.96
CA PHE A 111 -4.14 -0.59 5.04
C PHE A 111 -4.80 -0.57 6.43
N ILE A 112 -5.86 0.22 6.61
CA ILE A 112 -6.62 0.26 7.88
C ILE A 112 -7.19 -1.12 8.21
N MET A 113 -7.77 -1.83 7.24
CA MET A 113 -8.29 -3.19 7.45
C MET A 113 -7.21 -4.18 7.91
N ILE A 114 -6.02 -4.12 7.30
CA ILE A 114 -4.87 -4.96 7.67
C ILE A 114 -4.41 -4.61 9.09
N LEU A 115 -4.28 -3.33 9.41
CA LEU A 115 -3.87 -2.86 10.73
C LEU A 115 -4.86 -3.28 11.81
N SER A 116 -6.16 -3.10 11.57
CA SER A 116 -7.22 -3.53 12.49
C SER A 116 -7.19 -5.05 12.69
N ALA A 117 -7.00 -5.82 11.63
CA ALA A 117 -6.88 -7.28 11.73
C ALA A 117 -5.65 -7.70 12.55
N MET A 118 -4.50 -7.03 12.37
CA MET A 118 -3.29 -7.27 13.15
C MET A 118 -3.51 -6.99 14.65
N LEU A 119 -4.11 -5.84 14.99
CA LEU A 119 -4.38 -5.46 16.38
C LEU A 119 -5.35 -6.43 17.06
N ASN A 120 -6.39 -6.86 16.34
CA ASN A 120 -7.35 -7.85 16.85
C ASN A 120 -6.69 -9.19 17.17
N LEU A 121 -5.79 -9.67 16.32
CA LEU A 121 -5.04 -10.92 16.55
C LEU A 121 -4.14 -10.83 17.79
N GLN A 122 -3.54 -9.67 18.06
CA GLN A 122 -2.71 -9.45 19.25
C GLN A 122 -3.56 -9.48 20.53
N ASN A 123 -4.74 -8.84 20.51
CA ASN A 123 -5.63 -8.81 21.67
C ASN A 123 -6.18 -10.20 22.05
N THR A 124 -6.42 -11.06 21.06
CA THR A 124 -6.88 -12.44 21.31
C THR A 124 -5.79 -13.39 21.81
N GLY A 125 -4.51 -13.02 21.71
CA GLY A 125 -3.37 -13.83 22.16
C GLY A 125 -2.98 -13.61 23.63
N HIS A 126 -3.66 -12.72 24.34
CA HIS A 126 -3.42 -12.37 25.75
C HIS A 126 -4.56 -12.81 26.70
N GLY A 127 -5.40 -13.78 26.29
CA GLY A 127 -6.49 -14.35 27.09
C GLY A 127 -6.24 -15.78 27.50
#